data_AF-A0A4V2YI00-F1
#
_entry.id   AF-A0A4V2YI00-F1
#
_cell.length_a   1.000
_cell.length_b   1.000
_cell.length_c   1.000
_cell.angle_alpha   90.00
_cell.angle_beta   90.00
_cell.angle_gamma   90.00
#
_symmetry.space_group_name_H-M   'P 1'
#
loop_
_entity.id
_entity.type
_entity.pdbx_description
1 polymer ?
#
loop_
_entity_poly.entity_id
_entity_poly.type
_entity_poly.pdbx_seq_one_letter_code
_entity_poly.pdbx_strand_id
1 'polypeptide(L)'
;MDLVDRWVALAGPHTRHIGTELNDRYGEPHRRYHTREHLTAVLDLVDELAGHADAPGTVRLAAWFHDAVYAPERADNEERSARLAARMLADTDLPAADVEQVVRLVELTATHAPADDDRDGQVLCDADLAILGSEPAQYAAYAAAVREEYAFVPEEFFRAGRAEVLNGLLALPKLFRTPTAHERYEQHARKNILTELMLLNRQ
;
A
#
# COMPACT_ATOMS: atom_id res chain seq x y z
N MET A 1 16.89 -9.87 -3.84
CA MET A 1 17.50 -9.49 -2.54
C MET A 1 16.48 -9.87 -1.48
N ASP A 2 16.91 -10.44 -0.36
CA ASP A 2 16.00 -10.69 0.77
C ASP A 2 15.41 -9.36 1.30
N LEU A 3 14.20 -9.38 1.84
CA LEU A 3 13.52 -8.19 2.35
C LEU A 3 14.32 -7.53 3.48
N VAL A 4 14.89 -8.31 4.40
CA VAL A 4 15.68 -7.73 5.51
C VAL A 4 16.98 -7.10 4.99
N ASP A 5 17.62 -7.71 3.99
CA ASP A 5 18.81 -7.11 3.37
C ASP A 5 18.46 -5.84 2.57
N ARG A 6 17.27 -5.78 1.96
CA ARG A 6 16.74 -4.56 1.32
C ARG A 6 16.55 -3.43 2.34
N TRP A 7 16.00 -3.75 3.51
CA TRP A 7 15.90 -2.79 4.62
C TRP A 7 17.27 -2.30 5.06
N VAL A 8 18.24 -3.21 5.28
CA VAL A 8 19.60 -2.86 5.71
C VAL A 8 20.30 -1.96 4.69
N ALA A 9 20.09 -2.19 3.40
CA ALA A 9 20.62 -1.32 2.35
C ALA A 9 20.01 0.09 2.38
N LEU A 10 18.75 0.22 2.81
CA LEU A 10 18.01 1.48 2.91
C LEU A 10 18.35 2.27 4.19
N ALA A 11 18.30 1.61 5.35
CA ALA A 11 18.31 2.24 6.67
C ALA A 11 19.55 1.87 7.52
N GLY A 12 20.53 1.18 6.92
CA GLY A 12 21.78 0.80 7.54
C GLY A 12 21.72 -0.48 8.40
N PRO A 13 22.88 -1.09 8.69
CA PRO A 13 22.94 -2.39 9.37
C PRO A 13 22.49 -2.35 10.84
N HIS A 14 22.60 -1.21 11.52
CA HIS A 14 22.20 -1.06 12.91
C HIS A 14 20.67 -1.13 13.09
N THR A 15 19.90 -0.86 12.04
CA THR A 15 18.42 -0.94 12.04
C THR A 15 17.90 -2.30 11.55
N ARG A 16 18.76 -3.32 11.36
CA ARG A 16 18.33 -4.65 10.87
C ARG A 16 17.14 -5.22 11.63
N HIS A 17 17.08 -5.00 12.95
CA HIS A 17 15.98 -5.46 13.80
C HIS A 17 14.61 -4.88 13.38
N ILE A 18 14.57 -3.63 12.88
CA ILE A 18 13.35 -3.00 12.35
C ILE A 18 12.91 -3.74 11.08
N GLY A 19 13.83 -3.96 10.14
CA GLY A 19 13.54 -4.70 8.92
C GLY A 19 13.08 -6.14 9.18
N THR A 20 13.66 -6.82 10.17
CA THR A 20 13.22 -8.15 10.60
C THR A 20 11.79 -8.12 11.17
N GLU A 21 11.49 -7.22 12.10
CA GLU A 21 10.15 -7.06 12.69
C GLU A 21 9.10 -6.76 11.62
N LEU A 22 9.40 -5.85 10.67
CA LEU A 22 8.50 -5.54 9.56
C LEU A 22 8.30 -6.75 8.66
N ASN A 23 9.37 -7.43 8.26
CA ASN A 23 9.28 -8.65 7.47
C ASN A 23 8.41 -9.71 8.17
N ASP A 24 8.49 -9.84 9.49
CA ASP A 24 7.68 -10.79 10.26
C ASP A 24 6.20 -10.39 10.30
N ARG A 25 5.89 -9.09 10.41
CA ARG A 25 4.52 -8.56 10.31
C ARG A 25 3.87 -8.89 8.98
N TYR A 26 4.54 -8.64 7.86
CA TYR A 26 4.03 -9.05 6.53
C TYR A 26 3.96 -10.57 6.34
N GLY A 27 4.51 -11.34 7.28
CA GLY A 27 4.42 -12.79 7.33
C GLY A 27 3.35 -13.37 8.24
N GLU A 28 2.53 -12.54 8.89
CA GLU A 28 1.50 -13.02 9.80
C GLU A 28 0.49 -13.92 9.06
N PRO A 29 0.08 -15.06 9.65
CA PRO A 29 -0.64 -16.11 8.93
C PRO A 29 -2.08 -15.74 8.52
N HIS A 30 -2.63 -14.65 9.05
CA HIS A 30 -3.96 -14.14 8.69
C HIS A 30 -3.95 -13.30 7.41
N ARG A 31 -2.79 -12.83 6.95
CA ARG A 31 -2.65 -12.08 5.70
C ARG A 31 -2.77 -13.03 4.50
N ARG A 32 -3.42 -12.56 3.43
CA ARG A 32 -3.56 -13.29 2.17
C ARG A 32 -3.12 -12.45 0.99
N TYR A 33 -3.48 -11.17 0.98
CA TYR A 33 -2.99 -10.21 0.00
C TYR A 33 -1.89 -9.33 0.58
N HIS A 34 -2.08 -8.78 1.79
CA HIS A 34 -1.17 -7.81 2.40
C HIS A 34 0.05 -8.50 3.02
N THR A 35 0.78 -9.27 2.20
CA THR A 35 1.88 -10.16 2.59
C THR A 35 3.25 -9.58 2.17
N ARG A 36 4.32 -10.37 2.35
CA ARG A 36 5.67 -10.04 1.89
C ARG A 36 5.74 -9.85 0.36
N GLU A 37 4.91 -10.58 -0.38
CA GLU A 37 4.79 -10.44 -1.84
C GLU A 37 4.23 -9.06 -2.21
N HIS A 38 3.19 -8.58 -1.52
CA HIS A 38 2.65 -7.22 -1.69
C HIS A 38 3.72 -6.18 -1.37
N LEU A 39 4.35 -6.26 -0.19
CA LEU A 39 5.42 -5.32 0.19
C LEU A 39 6.55 -5.28 -0.86
N THR A 40 6.95 -6.44 -1.39
CA THR A 40 7.98 -6.51 -2.43
C THR A 40 7.53 -5.80 -3.71
N ALA A 41 6.29 -6.03 -4.16
CA ALA A 41 5.73 -5.40 -5.34
C ALA A 41 5.64 -3.87 -5.20
N VAL A 42 5.19 -3.37 -4.03
CA VAL A 42 5.14 -1.94 -3.73
C VAL A 42 6.55 -1.33 -3.77
N LEU A 43 7.52 -1.94 -3.07
CA LEU A 43 8.88 -1.43 -3.04
C LEU A 43 9.55 -1.44 -4.42
N ASP A 44 9.31 -2.47 -5.24
CA ASP A 44 9.83 -2.56 -6.60
C ASP A 44 9.29 -1.44 -7.50
N LEU A 45 7.99 -1.12 -7.37
CA LEU A 45 7.40 -0.03 -8.14
C LEU A 45 7.80 1.36 -7.60
N VAL A 46 7.98 1.51 -6.28
CA VAL A 46 8.61 2.71 -5.70
C VAL A 46 10.02 2.92 -6.28
N ASP A 47 10.81 1.87 -6.42
CA ASP A 47 12.14 1.94 -7.02
C ASP A 47 12.10 2.35 -8.48
N GLU A 48 11.14 1.82 -9.25
CA GLU A 48 10.94 2.21 -10.66
C GLU A 48 10.52 3.68 -10.80
N LEU A 49 9.63 4.14 -9.92
CA LEU A 49 9.09 5.50 -9.93
C LEU A 49 9.96 6.51 -9.15
N ALA A 50 11.10 6.08 -8.60
CA ALA A 50 11.93 6.90 -7.71
C ALA A 50 12.41 8.22 -8.35
N GLY A 51 12.51 8.29 -9.68
CA GLY A 51 12.85 9.53 -10.39
C GLY A 51 11.75 10.59 -10.38
N HIS A 52 10.51 10.24 -10.00
CA HIS A 52 9.42 11.19 -9.81
C HIS A 52 9.38 11.75 -8.39
N ALA A 53 9.77 10.97 -7.37
CA ALA A 53 9.75 11.42 -5.97
C ALA A 53 10.78 12.53 -5.69
N ASP A 54 10.45 13.42 -4.75
CA ASP A 54 11.39 14.43 -4.24
C ASP A 54 12.33 13.82 -3.19
N ALA A 55 11.79 12.93 -2.35
CA ALA A 55 12.54 12.23 -1.31
C ALA A 55 12.31 10.70 -1.37
N PRO A 56 12.82 10.00 -2.40
CA PRO A 56 12.56 8.58 -2.62
C PRO A 56 13.03 7.66 -1.47
N GLY A 57 13.95 8.11 -0.61
CA GLY A 57 14.30 7.40 0.63
C GLY A 57 13.14 7.33 1.62
N THR A 58 12.44 8.46 1.84
CA THR A 58 11.28 8.53 2.73
C THR A 58 10.09 7.75 2.16
N VAL A 59 9.89 7.77 0.85
CA VAL A 59 8.86 6.96 0.18
C VAL A 59 9.08 5.47 0.39
N ARG A 60 10.34 4.99 0.27
CA ARG A 60 10.67 3.59 0.56
C ARG A 60 10.41 3.24 2.02
N LEU A 61 10.81 4.11 2.96
CA LEU A 61 10.52 3.90 4.38
C LEU A 61 9.00 3.82 4.62
N ALA A 62 8.21 4.73 4.05
CA ALA A 62 6.76 4.71 4.15
C ALA A 62 6.14 3.43 3.54
N ALA A 63 6.63 2.97 2.38
CA ALA A 63 6.20 1.71 1.78
C ALA A 63 6.45 0.51 2.70
N TRP A 64 7.53 0.49 3.48
CA TRP A 64 7.73 -0.53 4.50
C TRP A 64 6.67 -0.50 5.61
N PHE A 65 6.18 0.67 5.99
CA PHE A 65 5.27 0.83 7.11
C PHE A 65 3.78 0.82 6.74
N HIS A 66 3.38 1.11 5.49
CA HIS A 66 1.97 1.39 5.15
C HIS A 66 0.96 0.38 5.70
N ASP A 67 1.23 -0.92 5.54
CA ASP A 67 0.40 -2.03 6.06
C ASP A 67 1.09 -2.85 7.17
N ALA A 68 2.08 -2.28 7.84
CA ALA A 68 2.83 -2.96 8.90
C ALA A 68 1.95 -3.33 10.11
N VAL A 69 0.87 -2.58 10.34
CA VAL A 69 -0.25 -3.00 11.18
C VAL A 69 -1.43 -3.33 10.28
N TYR A 70 -1.88 -4.58 10.30
CA TYR A 70 -3.01 -5.01 9.49
C TYR A 70 -3.94 -5.92 10.30
N ALA A 71 -5.06 -5.35 10.73
CA ALA A 71 -6.14 -6.03 11.40
C ALA A 71 -7.45 -5.67 10.69
N PRO A 72 -7.97 -6.53 9.79
CA PRO A 72 -9.20 -6.26 9.01
C PRO A 72 -10.45 -5.92 9.83
N GLU A 73 -10.48 -6.28 11.12
CA GLU A 73 -11.56 -5.94 12.06
C GLU A 73 -11.51 -4.47 12.55
N ARG A 74 -10.49 -3.70 12.12
CA ARG A 74 -10.23 -2.32 12.56
C ARG A 74 -10.25 -1.36 11.39
N ALA A 75 -10.64 -0.12 11.68
CA ALA A 75 -10.68 0.98 10.72
C ALA A 75 -9.47 1.96 10.85
N ASP A 76 -8.55 1.71 11.78
CA ASP A 76 -7.42 2.60 12.11
C ASP A 76 -6.05 1.97 11.79
N ASN A 77 -5.98 1.07 10.80
CA ASN A 77 -4.76 0.34 10.49
C ASN A 77 -3.64 1.29 10.04
N GLU A 78 -3.94 2.23 9.15
CA GLU A 78 -2.99 3.20 8.59
C GLU A 78 -2.47 4.15 9.68
N GLU A 79 -3.34 4.67 10.54
CA GLU A 79 -2.95 5.48 11.69
C GLU A 79 -2.04 4.69 12.66
N ARG A 80 -2.33 3.41 12.88
CA ARG A 80 -1.51 2.55 13.74
C ARG A 80 -0.17 2.19 13.11
N SER A 81 -0.14 1.97 11.80
CA SER A 81 1.07 1.81 10.98
C SER A 81 1.95 3.07 11.05
N ALA A 82 1.34 4.25 10.92
CA ALA A 82 2.05 5.54 11.02
C ALA A 82 2.64 5.74 12.42
N ARG A 83 1.87 5.46 13.48
CA ARG A 83 2.37 5.48 14.87
C ARG A 83 3.48 4.47 15.10
N LEU A 84 3.44 3.30 14.46
CA LEU A 84 4.51 2.32 14.52
C LEU A 84 5.78 2.87 13.87
N ALA A 85 5.66 3.47 12.69
CA ALA A 85 6.76 4.14 12.00
C ALA A 85 7.42 5.22 12.88
N ALA A 86 6.61 6.11 13.46
CA ALA A 86 7.09 7.16 14.36
C ALA A 86 7.91 6.59 15.52
N ARG A 87 7.41 5.53 16.17
CA ARG A 87 8.10 4.90 17.31
C ARG A 87 9.40 4.21 16.90
N MET A 88 9.37 3.41 15.83
CA MET A 88 10.54 2.61 15.43
C MET A 88 11.64 3.47 14.81
N LEU A 89 11.27 4.54 14.10
CA LEU A 89 12.24 5.43 13.45
C LEU A 89 12.81 6.49 14.42
N ALA A 90 12.14 6.79 15.53
CA ALA A 90 12.66 7.71 16.54
C ALA A 90 13.96 7.23 17.20
N ASP A 91 14.22 5.93 17.21
CA ASP A 91 15.44 5.31 17.75
C ASP A 91 16.57 5.21 16.70
N THR A 92 16.45 5.91 15.57
CA THR A 92 17.44 5.92 14.47
C THR A 92 18.08 7.30 14.29
N ASP A 93 19.12 7.39 13.47
CA ASP A 93 19.79 8.66 13.13
C ASP A 93 19.00 9.50 12.10
N LEU A 94 17.77 9.12 11.76
CA LEU A 94 16.95 9.87 10.81
C LEU A 94 16.55 11.25 11.37
N PRO A 95 16.63 12.32 10.54
CA PRO A 95 16.08 13.62 10.91
C PRO A 95 14.59 13.53 11.27
N ALA A 96 14.16 14.30 12.28
CA ALA A 96 12.75 14.33 12.69
C ALA A 96 11.79 14.67 11.53
N ALA A 97 12.20 15.57 10.64
CA ALA A 97 11.42 15.93 9.45
C ALA A 97 11.21 14.73 8.49
N ASP A 98 12.19 13.84 8.35
CA ASP A 98 12.05 12.64 7.53
C ASP A 98 11.09 11.64 8.17
N VAL A 99 11.14 11.50 9.51
CA VAL A 99 10.18 10.66 10.25
C VAL A 99 8.76 11.21 10.12
N GLU A 100 8.57 12.53 10.25
CA GLU A 100 7.27 13.18 10.04
C GLU A 100 6.75 12.96 8.61
N GLN A 101 7.62 13.05 7.60
CA GLN A 101 7.25 12.77 6.22
C GLN A 101 6.84 11.31 6.02
N VAL A 102 7.56 10.35 6.61
CA VAL A 102 7.19 8.92 6.57
C VAL A 102 5.81 8.69 7.20
N VAL A 103 5.56 9.27 8.37
CA VAL A 103 4.26 9.17 9.07
C VAL A 103 3.14 9.72 8.19
N ARG A 104 3.31 10.93 7.63
CA ARG A 104 2.33 11.56 6.73
C ARG A 104 2.04 10.70 5.50
N LEU A 105 3.08 10.14 4.89
CA LEU A 105 2.94 9.28 3.71
C LEU A 105 2.19 7.98 4.04
N VAL A 106 2.44 7.37 5.21
CA VAL A 106 1.68 6.19 5.64
C VAL A 106 0.20 6.54 5.89
N GLU A 107 -0.10 7.66 6.55
CA GLU A 107 -1.49 8.07 6.75
C GLU A 107 -2.23 8.37 5.44
N LEU A 108 -1.51 8.83 4.41
CA LEU A 108 -2.06 9.13 3.10
C LEU A 108 -2.65 7.89 2.40
N THR A 109 -2.15 6.69 2.69
CA THR A 109 -2.66 5.44 2.09
C THR A 109 -4.06 5.07 2.59
N ALA A 110 -4.59 5.75 3.60
CA ALA A 110 -6.00 5.56 3.99
C ALA A 110 -6.98 6.07 2.92
N THR A 111 -6.54 7.01 2.07
CA THR A 111 -7.40 7.66 1.05
C THR A 111 -6.87 7.53 -0.37
N HIS A 112 -5.57 7.24 -0.52
CA HIS A 112 -4.85 7.23 -1.79
C HIS A 112 -5.06 8.50 -2.62
N ALA A 113 -5.25 9.64 -1.95
CA ALA A 113 -5.58 10.91 -2.58
C ALA A 113 -4.49 11.97 -2.36
N PRO A 114 -3.28 11.79 -2.92
CA PRO A 114 -2.23 12.79 -2.84
C PRO A 114 -2.66 14.09 -3.54
N ALA A 115 -2.13 15.22 -3.08
CA ALA A 115 -2.24 16.48 -3.79
C ALA A 115 -1.47 16.44 -5.12
N ASP A 116 -1.81 17.34 -6.05
CA ASP A 116 -1.18 17.37 -7.38
C ASP A 116 0.32 17.75 -7.33
N ASP A 117 0.75 18.44 -6.27
CA ASP A 117 2.15 18.79 -5.99
C ASP A 117 2.85 17.84 -5.00
N ASP A 118 2.15 16.84 -4.44
CA ASP A 118 2.71 15.84 -3.51
C ASP A 118 3.38 14.68 -4.26
N ARG A 119 4.56 14.92 -4.83
CA ARG A 119 5.27 13.94 -5.68
C ARG A 119 5.60 12.64 -4.94
N ASP A 120 5.97 12.72 -3.66
CA ASP A 120 6.25 11.55 -2.83
C ASP A 120 4.99 10.71 -2.56
N GLY A 121 3.87 11.38 -2.22
CA GLY A 121 2.58 10.72 -2.02
C GLY A 121 2.04 10.09 -3.30
N GLN A 122 2.27 10.72 -4.44
CA GLN A 122 1.93 10.15 -5.75
C GLN A 122 2.67 8.85 -6.02
N VAL A 123 3.97 8.78 -5.73
CA VAL A 123 4.74 7.54 -5.92
C VAL A 123 4.24 6.43 -4.99
N LEU A 124 4.02 6.72 -3.70
CA LEU A 124 3.56 5.70 -2.76
C LEU A 124 2.16 5.16 -3.13
N CYS A 125 1.21 6.06 -3.38
CA CYS A 125 -0.17 5.67 -3.72
C CYS A 125 -0.23 4.92 -5.05
N ASP A 126 0.53 5.34 -6.07
CA ASP A 126 0.60 4.62 -7.34
C ASP A 126 1.20 3.22 -7.17
N ALA A 127 2.22 3.09 -6.32
CA ALA A 127 2.87 1.81 -6.06
C ALA A 127 1.93 0.83 -5.33
N ASP A 128 1.22 1.31 -4.32
CA ASP A 128 0.27 0.52 -3.52
C ASP A 128 -0.96 0.08 -4.35
N LEU A 129 -1.49 0.97 -5.19
CA LEU A 129 -2.67 0.68 -6.01
C LEU A 129 -2.38 -0.11 -7.29
N ALA A 130 -1.11 -0.40 -7.62
CA ALA A 130 -0.73 -0.96 -8.92
C ALA A 130 -1.37 -2.32 -9.24
N ILE A 131 -1.70 -3.12 -8.23
CA ILE A 131 -2.42 -4.39 -8.40
C ILE A 131 -3.76 -4.20 -9.12
N LEU A 132 -4.39 -3.03 -8.98
CA LEU A 132 -5.66 -2.73 -9.64
C LEU A 132 -5.50 -2.73 -11.15
N GLY A 133 -4.36 -2.25 -11.67
CA GLY A 133 -4.03 -2.20 -13.09
C GLY A 133 -3.45 -3.48 -13.67
N SER A 134 -3.40 -4.57 -12.88
CA SER A 134 -2.86 -5.86 -13.32
C SER A 134 -3.73 -6.56 -14.36
N GLU A 135 -3.18 -7.63 -14.96
CA GLU A 135 -3.95 -8.51 -15.85
C GLU A 135 -5.16 -9.12 -15.11
N PRO A 136 -6.30 -9.36 -15.79
CA PRO A 136 -7.56 -9.75 -15.12
C PRO A 136 -7.46 -10.97 -14.21
N ALA A 137 -6.63 -11.96 -14.56
CA ALA A 137 -6.43 -13.15 -13.73
C ALA A 137 -5.69 -12.83 -12.41
N GLN A 138 -4.71 -11.93 -12.45
CA GLN A 138 -3.97 -11.49 -11.26
C GLN A 138 -4.87 -10.61 -10.37
N TYR A 139 -5.64 -9.71 -10.97
CA TYR A 139 -6.63 -8.92 -10.25
C TYR A 139 -7.68 -9.80 -9.55
N ALA A 140 -8.19 -10.84 -10.23
CA ALA A 140 -9.15 -11.76 -9.64
C ALA A 140 -8.56 -12.53 -8.44
N ALA A 141 -7.29 -12.93 -8.51
CA ALA A 141 -6.59 -13.55 -7.39
C ALA A 141 -6.43 -12.57 -6.21
N TYR A 142 -6.09 -11.30 -6.49
CA TYR A 142 -6.06 -10.23 -5.49
C TYR A 142 -7.43 -10.05 -4.81
N ALA A 143 -8.51 -9.92 -5.57
CA ALA A 143 -9.84 -9.73 -5.01
C ALA A 143 -10.29 -10.93 -4.15
N ALA A 144 -9.95 -12.16 -4.57
CA ALA A 144 -10.20 -13.36 -3.78
C ALA A 144 -9.39 -13.39 -2.47
N ALA A 145 -8.12 -13.02 -2.51
CA ALA A 145 -7.29 -12.93 -1.31
C ALA A 145 -7.79 -11.88 -0.32
N VAL A 146 -8.24 -10.71 -0.80
CA VAL A 146 -8.93 -9.71 0.04
C VAL A 146 -10.22 -10.29 0.61
N ARG A 147 -11.02 -11.03 -0.18
CA ARG A 147 -12.23 -11.69 0.37
C ARG A 147 -11.89 -12.65 1.51
N GLU A 148 -10.80 -13.40 1.43
CA GLU A 148 -10.33 -14.29 2.49
C GLU A 148 -9.90 -13.53 3.75
N GLU A 149 -9.22 -12.38 3.62
CA GLU A 149 -8.84 -11.53 4.77
C GLU A 149 -10.05 -11.04 5.56
N TYR A 150 -11.19 -10.87 4.88
CA TYR A 150 -12.47 -10.49 5.47
C TYR A 150 -13.44 -11.66 5.62
N ALA A 151 -12.98 -12.91 5.67
CA ALA A 151 -13.85 -14.10 5.75
C ALA A 151 -14.81 -14.09 6.95
N PHE A 152 -14.46 -13.38 8.03
CA PHE A 152 -15.31 -13.19 9.21
C PHE A 152 -16.51 -12.25 8.96
N VAL A 153 -16.46 -11.42 7.90
CA VAL A 153 -17.54 -10.52 7.51
C VAL A 153 -18.58 -11.29 6.68
N PRO A 154 -19.87 -11.26 7.07
CA PRO A 154 -20.93 -11.86 6.27
C PRO A 154 -20.94 -11.30 4.84
N GLU A 155 -21.27 -12.17 3.88
CA GLU A 155 -21.12 -11.88 2.44
C GLU A 155 -21.82 -10.59 2.01
N GLU A 156 -23.04 -10.32 2.49
CA GLU A 156 -23.77 -9.10 2.16
C GLU A 156 -23.06 -7.81 2.61
N PHE A 157 -22.48 -7.82 3.81
CA PHE A 157 -21.75 -6.67 4.36
C PHE A 157 -20.39 -6.51 3.69
N PHE A 158 -19.70 -7.63 3.39
CA PHE A 158 -18.43 -7.59 2.65
C PHE A 158 -18.65 -6.96 1.27
N ARG A 159 -19.67 -7.42 0.52
CA ARG A 159 -19.95 -6.90 -0.83
C ARG A 159 -20.27 -5.40 -0.79
N ALA A 160 -21.09 -4.97 0.16
CA ALA A 160 -21.43 -3.55 0.34
C ALA A 160 -20.18 -2.71 0.65
N GLY A 161 -19.38 -3.11 1.65
CA GLY A 161 -18.17 -2.38 2.03
C GLY A 161 -17.10 -2.38 0.94
N ARG A 162 -16.88 -3.51 0.27
CA ARG A 162 -15.96 -3.60 -0.87
C ARG A 162 -16.41 -2.71 -2.02
N ALA A 163 -17.70 -2.69 -2.34
CA ALA A 163 -18.24 -1.80 -3.36
C ALA A 163 -18.05 -0.32 -2.98
N GLU A 164 -18.20 0.04 -1.71
CA GLU A 164 -17.96 1.42 -1.24
C GLU A 164 -16.50 1.85 -1.47
N VAL A 165 -15.52 1.03 -1.07
CA VAL A 165 -14.09 1.28 -1.31
C VAL A 165 -13.80 1.48 -2.81
N LEU A 166 -14.29 0.56 -3.65
CA LEU A 166 -14.07 0.60 -5.10
C LEU A 166 -14.72 1.81 -5.77
N ASN A 167 -15.91 2.21 -5.34
CA ASN A 167 -16.56 3.43 -5.82
C ASN A 167 -15.80 4.69 -5.36
N GLY A 168 -15.28 4.70 -4.13
CA GLY A 168 -14.42 5.78 -3.62
C GLY A 168 -13.18 5.98 -4.50
N LEU A 169 -12.51 4.88 -4.85
CA LEU A 169 -11.37 4.92 -5.79
C LEU A 169 -11.79 5.44 -7.17
N LEU A 170 -12.89 4.96 -7.74
CA LEU A 170 -13.37 5.41 -9.06
C LEU A 170 -13.79 6.90 -9.09
N ALA A 171 -14.17 7.45 -7.94
CA ALA A 171 -14.51 8.87 -7.80
C ALA A 171 -13.27 9.78 -7.86
N LEU A 172 -12.06 9.24 -7.69
CA LEU A 172 -10.83 9.99 -7.90
C LEU A 172 -10.71 10.38 -9.40
N PRO A 173 -10.35 11.65 -9.72
CA PRO A 173 -10.15 12.08 -11.10
C PRO A 173 -9.10 11.25 -11.85
N LYS A 174 -8.08 10.78 -11.13
CA LYS A 174 -7.04 9.85 -11.58
C LYS A 174 -6.74 8.87 -10.46
N LEU A 175 -6.71 7.57 -10.78
CA LEU A 175 -6.25 6.55 -9.84
C LEU A 175 -4.73 6.60 -9.70
N PHE A 176 -4.03 6.74 -10.83
CA PHE A 176 -2.58 6.83 -10.89
C PHE A 176 -2.15 8.24 -11.29
N ARG A 177 -1.17 8.79 -10.58
CA ARG A 177 -0.80 10.20 -10.61
C ARG A 177 0.49 10.46 -11.37
N THR A 178 1.49 9.59 -11.21
CA THR A 178 2.73 9.65 -11.98
C THR A 178 2.43 9.33 -13.45
N PRO A 179 3.08 10.01 -14.42
CA PRO A 179 2.84 9.73 -15.84
C PRO A 179 3.06 8.26 -16.20
N THR A 180 4.14 7.65 -15.70
CA THR A 180 4.50 6.25 -15.96
C THR A 180 3.44 5.27 -15.45
N ALA A 181 2.98 5.42 -14.21
CA ALA A 181 1.95 4.53 -13.67
C ALA A 181 0.59 4.79 -14.33
N HIS A 182 0.26 6.06 -14.63
CA HIS A 182 -0.98 6.41 -15.31
C HIS A 182 -1.10 5.76 -16.69
N GLU A 183 -0.08 5.88 -17.53
CA GLU A 183 -0.05 5.25 -18.85
C GLU A 183 -0.15 3.73 -18.77
N ARG A 184 0.43 3.12 -17.73
CA ARG A 184 0.50 1.66 -17.59
C ARG A 184 -0.77 1.04 -16.98
N TYR A 185 -1.37 1.69 -15.98
CA TYR A 185 -2.33 1.03 -15.09
C TYR A 185 -3.74 1.62 -15.13
N GLU A 186 -3.93 2.91 -15.43
CA GLU A 186 -5.21 3.62 -15.23
C GLU A 186 -6.38 2.93 -15.95
N GLN A 187 -6.22 2.63 -17.25
CA GLN A 187 -7.29 2.05 -18.04
C GLN A 187 -7.64 0.63 -17.56
N HIS A 188 -6.62 -0.18 -17.26
CA HIS A 188 -6.80 -1.54 -16.77
C HIS A 188 -7.44 -1.56 -15.39
N ALA A 189 -7.01 -0.67 -14.48
CA ALA A 189 -7.56 -0.54 -13.14
C ALA A 189 -9.04 -0.19 -13.16
N ARG A 190 -9.44 0.83 -13.94
CA ARG A 190 -10.85 1.19 -14.06
C ARG A 190 -11.68 0.04 -14.62
N LYS A 191 -11.16 -0.69 -15.62
CA LYS A 191 -11.85 -1.86 -16.19
C LYS A 191 -12.01 -2.98 -15.17
N ASN A 192 -10.97 -3.29 -14.42
CA ASN A 192 -10.97 -4.32 -13.39
C ASN A 192 -11.95 -3.98 -12.25
N ILE A 193 -11.88 -2.75 -11.73
CA ILE A 193 -12.77 -2.26 -10.67
C ILE A 193 -14.23 -2.30 -11.12
N LEU A 194 -14.54 -1.80 -12.32
CA LEU A 194 -15.91 -1.85 -12.85
C LEU A 194 -16.40 -3.29 -13.04
N THR A 195 -15.52 -4.21 -13.42
CA THR A 195 -15.85 -5.63 -13.54
C THR A 195 -16.14 -6.25 -12.17
N GLU A 196 -15.33 -5.96 -11.15
CA GLU A 196 -15.59 -6.41 -9.78
C GLU A 196 -16.93 -5.86 -9.26
N LEU A 197 -17.19 -4.57 -9.42
CA LEU A 197 -18.45 -3.94 -9.04
C LEU A 197 -19.67 -4.61 -9.71
N MET A 198 -19.57 -4.96 -10.99
CA MET A 198 -20.64 -5.71 -11.68
C MET A 198 -20.87 -7.10 -11.07
N LEU A 199 -19.82 -7.76 -10.58
CA LEU A 199 -19.93 -9.07 -9.93
C LEU A 199 -20.47 -8.97 -8.52
N LEU A 200 -20.08 -7.93 -7.76
CA LEU A 200 -20.57 -7.63 -6.41
C LEU A 200 -22.05 -7.23 -6.38
N ASN A 201 -22.57 -6.66 -7.48
CA ASN A 201 -23.97 -6.22 -7.56
C ASN A 201 -24.93 -7.23 -8.18
N ARG A 202 -24.44 -8.36 -8.72
CA ARG A 202 -25.32 -9.44 -9.19
C ARG A 202 -25.93 -10.18 -7.99
N GLN A 203 -27.26 -10.28 -7.99
CA GLN A 203 -28.06 -11.13 -7.09
C GLN A 203 -28.32 -12.47 -7.76
#